data_AF-A0A0G2DUS5-F1
#
_entry.id   AF-A0A0G2DUS5-F1
#
_cell.length_a   1.000
_cell.length_b   1.000
_cell.length_c   1.000
_cell.angle_alpha   90.00
_cell.angle_beta   90.00
_cell.angle_gamma   90.00
#
_symmetry.space_group_name_H-M   'P 1'
#
loop_
_entity.id
_entity.type
_entity.pdbx_description
1 polymer ?
#
loop_
_entity_poly.entity_id
_entity_poly.type
_entity_poly.pdbx_seq_one_letter_code
_entity_poly.pdbx_strand_id
1 'polypeptide(L)'
;MLFATTILLSLIPSLLAADSSKSKAKPCTIHSPNTGSYFDLTTIQAQAPSSKSKDARTESWHSRGYDYGANFTLNFCAPVLEDLEDVEGIPDRRAANISAFYKKEGKVYSIGEANTEPIFRGRKLVLNYTNGSPCEDYETASLSPRGIFDDDDDDDDEDEDDDDHLNKWKSSYDSAASKRTKSTIISFLCDRDPQYTDHPQISFIGTTDSCSYHFEVRSRAACGGAPSQSPSSLGPGGVFFVILDAFIIITSSLAHTLRIPTGTGSGFSFNRAFNNSGGGYHRVGDDSAGHVGGRTGEGGRAASVGRGGRGRDQDEENRLIDQLDEEWDD
;
A
#
# COMPACT_ATOMS: atom_id res chain seq x y z
N MET A 1 -63.31 28.61 -15.69
CA MET A 1 -62.91 27.19 -15.75
C MET A 1 -61.86 26.98 -14.67
N LEU A 2 -62.20 26.15 -13.69
CA LEU A 2 -61.51 25.99 -12.41
C LEU A 2 -60.20 25.20 -12.54
N PHE A 3 -59.22 25.59 -11.72
CA PHE A 3 -58.06 24.82 -11.32
C PHE A 3 -58.46 23.50 -10.65
N ALA A 4 -57.72 22.41 -10.88
CA ALA A 4 -57.33 21.45 -9.83
C ALA A 4 -56.38 20.37 -10.39
N THR A 5 -55.12 20.51 -9.99
CA THR A 5 -54.05 19.51 -9.97
C THR A 5 -54.45 18.26 -9.20
N THR A 6 -54.15 17.07 -9.75
CA THR A 6 -53.77 15.87 -8.96
C THR A 6 -52.94 14.93 -9.84
N ILE A 7 -51.63 15.20 -9.96
CA ILE A 7 -50.68 14.18 -10.42
C ILE A 7 -50.39 13.29 -9.21
N LEU A 8 -50.83 12.05 -9.33
CA LEU A 8 -50.72 10.98 -8.35
C LEU A 8 -49.24 10.71 -8.03
N LEU A 9 -48.86 10.99 -6.78
CA LEU A 9 -47.56 10.71 -6.21
C LEU A 9 -47.36 9.19 -6.13
N SER A 10 -46.46 8.65 -6.96
CA SER A 10 -46.03 7.25 -6.89
C SER A 10 -45.18 7.02 -5.63
N LEU A 11 -45.83 6.69 -4.52
CA LEU A 11 -45.18 6.07 -3.37
C LEU A 11 -44.90 4.59 -3.69
N ILE A 12 -43.71 4.33 -4.24
CA ILE A 12 -43.08 3.01 -4.14
C ILE A 12 -41.94 3.20 -3.13
N PRO A 13 -42.07 2.74 -1.87
CA PRO A 13 -40.90 2.54 -1.04
C PRO A 13 -40.15 1.35 -1.62
N SER A 14 -39.10 1.63 -2.39
CA SER A 14 -38.10 0.63 -2.75
C SER A 14 -37.48 0.11 -1.46
N LEU A 15 -37.96 -1.04 -0.98
CA LEU A 15 -37.18 -1.91 -0.10
C LEU A 15 -35.96 -2.37 -0.91
N LEU A 16 -34.91 -1.55 -0.92
CA LEU A 16 -33.56 -2.05 -1.07
C LEU A 16 -33.09 -2.37 0.34
N ALA A 17 -33.48 -3.56 0.81
CA ALA A 17 -32.71 -4.22 1.85
C ALA A 17 -31.29 -4.33 1.31
N ALA A 18 -30.37 -3.60 1.96
CA ALA A 18 -28.95 -3.67 1.70
C ALA A 18 -28.52 -5.12 1.87
N ASP A 19 -28.34 -5.81 0.74
CA ASP A 19 -27.69 -7.10 0.75
C ASP A 19 -26.27 -6.87 1.28
N SER A 20 -25.99 -7.41 2.46
CA SER A 20 -24.67 -7.36 3.09
C SER A 20 -23.74 -8.32 2.34
N SER A 21 -23.50 -8.04 1.07
CA SER A 21 -22.36 -8.61 0.38
C SER A 21 -21.14 -7.93 0.99
N LYS A 22 -20.47 -8.63 1.92
CA LYS A 22 -19.09 -8.31 2.28
C LYS A 22 -18.30 -8.36 0.98
N SER A 23 -18.11 -7.21 0.32
CA SER A 23 -17.25 -7.11 -0.84
C SER A 23 -15.92 -7.71 -0.43
N LYS A 24 -15.47 -8.79 -1.09
CA LYS A 24 -14.19 -9.40 -0.78
C LYS A 24 -13.14 -8.29 -0.76
N ALA A 25 -12.49 -8.09 0.38
CA ALA A 25 -11.49 -7.05 0.53
C ALA A 25 -10.42 -7.24 -0.55
N LYS A 26 -9.88 -6.13 -1.06
CA LYS A 26 -8.75 -6.19 -1.99
C LYS A 26 -7.59 -6.93 -1.30
N PRO A 27 -6.77 -7.70 -2.06
CA PRO A 27 -5.62 -8.37 -1.45
C PRO A 27 -4.74 -7.32 -0.76
N CYS A 28 -4.22 -7.64 0.42
CA CYS A 28 -3.38 -6.77 1.25
C CYS A 28 -4.12 -5.60 1.94
N THR A 29 -5.43 -5.71 2.16
CA THR A 29 -6.23 -4.68 2.83
C THR A 29 -7.08 -5.29 3.94
N ILE A 30 -7.29 -4.54 5.03
CA ILE A 30 -8.11 -5.00 6.16
C ILE A 30 -8.80 -3.83 6.87
N HIS A 31 -9.99 -4.08 7.42
CA HIS A 31 -10.63 -3.18 8.36
C HIS A 31 -10.37 -3.62 9.80
N SER A 32 -10.06 -2.66 10.67
CA SER A 32 -9.96 -2.94 12.10
C SER A 32 -11.31 -3.35 12.67
N PRO A 33 -11.42 -4.49 13.38
CA PRO A 33 -12.69 -4.95 13.94
C PRO A 33 -13.21 -4.01 15.04
N ASN A 34 -12.32 -3.28 15.72
CA ASN A 34 -12.69 -2.43 16.86
C ASN A 34 -12.95 -0.98 16.46
N THR A 35 -12.20 -0.45 15.50
CA THR A 35 -12.26 0.98 15.12
C THR A 35 -12.94 1.22 13.77
N GLY A 36 -13.10 0.18 12.94
CA GLY A 36 -13.62 0.30 11.58
C GLY A 36 -12.64 0.94 10.58
N SER A 37 -11.49 1.46 11.04
CA SER A 37 -10.47 2.08 10.19
C SER A 37 -9.97 1.11 9.11
N TYR A 38 -9.70 1.64 7.92
CA TYR A 38 -9.24 0.89 6.76
C TYR A 38 -7.70 0.96 6.66
N PHE A 39 -7.06 -0.19 6.47
CA PHE A 39 -5.62 -0.32 6.35
C PHE A 39 -5.28 -0.87 4.98
N ASP A 40 -4.37 -0.18 4.29
CA ASP A 40 -3.97 -0.51 2.92
C ASP A 40 -2.45 -0.67 2.83
N LEU A 41 -2.01 -1.92 2.94
CA LEU A 41 -0.59 -2.26 2.88
C LEU A 41 -0.09 -2.41 1.44
N THR A 42 -0.95 -2.26 0.42
CA THR A 42 -0.52 -2.29 -0.99
C THR A 42 0.44 -1.15 -1.33
N THR A 43 0.38 -0.05 -0.58
CA THR A 43 1.24 1.13 -0.75
C THR A 43 2.72 0.86 -0.47
N ILE A 44 3.02 -0.16 0.33
CA ILE A 44 4.39 -0.56 0.69
C ILE A 44 4.79 -1.90 0.04
N GLN A 45 3.95 -2.45 -0.83
CA GLN A 45 4.28 -3.65 -1.59
C GLN A 45 5.36 -3.31 -2.64
N ALA A 46 6.48 -4.03 -2.61
CA ALA A 46 7.46 -3.93 -3.69
C ALA A 46 6.86 -4.59 -4.93
N GLN A 47 6.62 -3.81 -5.97
CA GLN A 47 6.07 -4.28 -7.24
C GLN A 47 7.13 -4.12 -8.32
N ALA A 48 7.34 -5.18 -9.11
CA ALA A 48 8.17 -5.11 -10.29
C ALA A 48 7.66 -3.99 -11.23
N PRO A 49 8.57 -3.29 -11.93
CA PRO A 49 8.19 -2.24 -12.87
C PRO A 49 7.32 -2.81 -13.99
N SER A 50 6.00 -2.63 -13.86
CA SER A 50 5.11 -2.72 -15.01
C SER A 50 5.29 -1.44 -15.84
N SER A 51 5.20 -1.56 -17.16
CA SER A 51 5.49 -0.52 -18.17
C SER A 51 4.72 0.80 -18.05
N LYS A 52 3.94 1.00 -16.97
CA LYS A 52 3.13 2.18 -16.68
C LYS A 52 3.43 2.88 -15.36
N SER A 53 4.35 2.37 -14.53
CA SER A 53 4.73 3.01 -13.27
C SER A 53 6.19 3.49 -13.31
N LYS A 54 6.40 4.80 -13.23
CA LYS A 54 7.74 5.40 -13.16
C LYS A 54 8.37 5.30 -11.75
N ASP A 55 7.59 4.85 -10.76
CA ASP A 55 7.97 4.82 -9.34
C ASP A 55 8.05 3.38 -8.79
N ALA A 56 8.06 2.37 -9.66
CA ALA A 56 8.13 0.98 -9.24
C ALA A 56 9.54 0.62 -8.74
N ARG A 57 9.60 0.00 -7.55
CA ARG A 57 10.86 -0.48 -6.97
C ARG A 57 11.37 -1.70 -7.73
N THR A 58 12.68 -1.77 -7.92
CA THR A 58 13.35 -2.89 -8.60
C THR A 58 13.80 -3.97 -7.62
N GLU A 59 13.87 -3.66 -6.32
CA GLU A 59 14.35 -4.56 -5.27
C GLU A 59 13.32 -4.72 -4.13
N SER A 60 13.35 -5.88 -3.49
CA SER A 60 12.57 -6.14 -2.28
C SER A 60 13.10 -5.34 -1.10
N TRP A 61 12.40 -5.38 0.03
CA TRP A 61 12.84 -4.68 1.22
C TRP A 61 13.94 -5.44 1.95
N HIS A 62 14.89 -4.70 2.50
CA HIS A 62 16.02 -5.27 3.23
C HIS A 62 15.96 -4.88 4.72
N SER A 63 16.26 -5.85 5.58
CA SER A 63 16.42 -5.65 7.03
C SER A 63 17.74 -6.26 7.48
N ARG A 64 18.49 -5.50 8.28
CA ARG A 64 19.75 -5.99 8.86
C ARG A 64 19.45 -6.83 10.10
N GLY A 65 20.02 -8.04 10.16
CA GLY A 65 19.96 -8.92 11.32
C GLY A 65 21.31 -8.97 12.02
N TYR A 66 21.75 -7.84 12.61
CA TYR A 66 23.08 -7.74 13.24
C TYR A 66 23.36 -8.88 14.22
N ASP A 67 22.39 -9.18 15.09
CA ASP A 67 22.53 -10.23 16.10
C ASP A 67 22.43 -11.65 15.51
N TYR A 68 21.79 -11.80 14.34
CA TYR A 68 21.63 -13.09 13.66
C TYR A 68 22.79 -13.40 12.70
N GLY A 69 23.59 -12.39 12.32
CA GLY A 69 24.70 -12.53 11.38
C GLY A 69 24.28 -12.70 9.92
N ALA A 70 23.04 -12.34 9.55
CA ALA A 70 22.58 -12.35 8.17
C ALA A 70 21.66 -11.16 7.87
N ASN A 71 21.59 -10.79 6.60
CA ASN A 71 20.63 -9.82 6.10
C ASN A 71 19.39 -10.53 5.58
N PHE A 72 18.24 -9.95 5.90
CA PHE A 72 16.93 -10.45 5.49
C PHE A 72 16.42 -9.63 4.31
N THR A 73 15.81 -10.33 3.36
CA THR A 73 15.09 -9.73 2.25
C THR A 73 13.65 -10.20 2.29
N LEU A 74 12.70 -9.26 2.23
CA LEU A 74 11.28 -9.57 2.29
C LEU A 74 10.43 -8.60 1.48
N ASN A 75 9.24 -9.04 1.12
CA ASN A 75 8.19 -8.23 0.53
C ASN A 75 6.91 -8.36 1.35
N PHE A 76 5.95 -7.46 1.14
CA PHE A 76 4.67 -7.42 1.84
C PHE A 76 3.54 -7.84 0.90
N CYS A 77 2.77 -8.85 1.29
CA CYS A 77 1.63 -9.37 0.51
C CYS A 77 1.94 -9.80 -0.93
N ALA A 78 3.22 -10.03 -1.26
CA ALA A 78 3.65 -10.55 -2.54
C ALA A 78 4.98 -11.28 -2.34
N PRO A 79 5.33 -12.17 -3.29
CA PRO A 79 6.66 -12.74 -3.34
C PRO A 79 7.75 -11.68 -3.44
N VAL A 80 8.96 -12.07 -3.09
CA VAL A 80 10.16 -11.26 -3.32
C VAL A 80 10.38 -11.06 -4.82
N LEU A 81 11.00 -9.93 -5.18
CA LEU A 81 11.31 -9.59 -6.57
C LEU A 81 12.54 -10.33 -7.10
N GLU A 82 13.38 -10.85 -6.20
CA GLU A 82 14.57 -11.61 -6.54
C GLU A 82 14.19 -13.02 -7.01
N ASP A 83 14.77 -13.45 -8.13
CA ASP A 83 14.67 -14.85 -8.57
C ASP A 83 15.51 -15.73 -7.63
N LEU A 84 14.84 -16.67 -6.97
CA LEU A 84 15.45 -17.60 -6.02
C LEU A 84 15.54 -19.00 -6.64
N GLU A 85 16.76 -19.53 -6.68
CA GLU A 85 17.08 -20.90 -7.08
C GLU A 85 17.77 -21.61 -5.90
N ASP A 86 17.66 -22.93 -5.84
CA ASP A 86 18.34 -23.78 -4.84
C ASP A 86 18.05 -23.35 -3.38
N VAL A 87 16.76 -23.19 -3.07
CA VAL A 87 16.30 -22.82 -1.72
C VAL A 87 16.22 -24.08 -0.86
N GLU A 88 16.88 -24.05 0.31
CA GLU A 88 16.98 -25.20 1.20
C GLU A 88 15.60 -25.74 1.59
N GLY A 89 15.31 -27.00 1.24
CA GLY A 89 14.07 -27.71 1.56
C GLY A 89 12.80 -27.15 0.89
N ILE A 90 12.92 -26.30 -0.13
CA ILE A 90 11.79 -25.78 -0.91
C ILE A 90 12.00 -26.14 -2.39
N PRO A 91 11.05 -26.82 -3.05
CA PRO A 91 11.16 -27.10 -4.48
C PRO A 91 11.00 -25.81 -5.30
N ASP A 92 11.69 -25.72 -6.45
CA ASP A 92 11.73 -24.52 -7.31
C ASP A 92 10.35 -23.98 -7.68
N ARG A 93 9.36 -24.86 -7.85
CA ARG A 93 7.96 -24.47 -8.14
C ARG A 93 7.33 -23.59 -7.06
N ARG A 94 7.77 -23.75 -5.80
CA ARG A 94 7.31 -22.96 -4.66
C ARG A 94 8.23 -21.77 -4.37
N ALA A 95 9.43 -21.74 -4.95
CA ALA A 95 10.36 -20.64 -4.76
C ALA A 95 9.77 -19.28 -5.21
N ALA A 96 8.95 -19.30 -6.26
CA ALA A 96 8.22 -18.14 -6.76
C ALA A 96 7.19 -17.54 -5.78
N ASN A 97 6.81 -18.25 -4.71
CA ASN A 97 5.88 -17.76 -3.70
C ASN A 97 6.59 -17.26 -2.43
N ILE A 98 7.92 -17.37 -2.35
CA ILE A 98 8.68 -16.94 -1.18
C ILE A 98 8.55 -15.43 -1.03
N SER A 99 8.15 -14.98 0.15
CA SER A 99 8.01 -13.55 0.46
C SER A 99 9.06 -13.02 1.40
N ALA A 100 9.85 -13.91 2.01
CA ALA A 100 10.94 -13.51 2.87
C ALA A 100 12.01 -14.62 2.90
N PHE A 101 13.28 -14.23 2.82
CA PHE A 101 14.42 -15.14 2.88
C PHE A 101 15.65 -14.48 3.52
N TYR A 102 16.63 -15.30 3.87
CA TYR A 102 17.98 -14.84 4.22
C TYR A 102 19.03 -15.73 3.54
N LYS A 103 20.25 -15.20 3.43
CA LYS A 103 21.41 -15.94 2.94
C LYS A 103 22.41 -16.11 4.08
N LYS A 104 22.84 -17.35 4.34
CA LYS A 104 23.84 -17.69 5.36
C LYS A 104 24.71 -18.83 4.84
N GLU A 105 26.02 -18.72 5.00
CA GLU A 105 26.99 -19.76 4.59
C GLU A 105 26.86 -20.20 3.11
N GLY A 106 26.51 -19.25 2.23
CA GLY A 106 26.33 -19.51 0.79
C GLY A 106 25.01 -20.18 0.42
N LYS A 107 24.15 -20.50 1.40
CA LYS A 107 22.84 -21.11 1.18
C LYS A 107 21.70 -20.10 1.35
N VAL A 108 20.59 -20.35 0.67
CA VAL A 108 19.37 -19.55 0.74
C VAL A 108 18.31 -20.28 1.56
N TYR A 109 17.79 -19.61 2.57
CA TYR A 109 16.74 -20.14 3.45
C TYR A 109 15.49 -19.27 3.35
N SER A 110 14.35 -19.89 3.06
CA SER A 110 13.04 -19.23 3.11
C SER A 110 12.55 -19.15 4.55
N ILE A 111 12.01 -17.99 4.93
CA ILE A 111 11.33 -17.79 6.22
C ILE A 111 9.82 -17.60 6.07
N GLY A 112 9.30 -17.81 4.86
CA GLY A 112 7.87 -18.01 4.61
C GLY A 112 7.39 -17.60 3.21
N GLU A 113 6.25 -18.18 2.83
CA GLU A 113 5.51 -17.92 1.61
C GLU A 113 4.57 -16.71 1.74
N ALA A 114 4.17 -16.15 0.60
CA ALA A 114 3.30 -14.99 0.48
C ALA A 114 1.94 -15.22 1.14
N ASN A 115 1.59 -14.29 2.03
CA ASN A 115 0.23 -14.14 2.52
C ASN A 115 -0.27 -12.74 2.17
N THR A 116 -1.44 -12.66 1.54
CA THR A 116 -2.10 -11.42 1.14
C THR A 116 -3.13 -10.92 2.15
N GLU A 117 -3.38 -11.66 3.22
CA GLU A 117 -4.41 -11.36 4.21
C GLU A 117 -3.77 -10.95 5.54
N PRO A 118 -3.57 -9.64 5.79
CA PRO A 118 -3.14 -9.17 7.10
C PRO A 118 -4.26 -9.38 8.12
N ILE A 119 -3.88 -9.57 9.39
CA ILE A 119 -4.80 -9.84 10.49
C ILE A 119 -4.56 -8.88 11.66
N PHE A 120 -5.61 -8.61 12.44
CA PHE A 120 -5.45 -7.93 13.72
C PHE A 120 -5.27 -8.94 14.85
N ARG A 121 -4.16 -8.84 15.58
CA ARG A 121 -3.95 -9.54 16.85
C ARG A 121 -3.99 -8.52 17.97
N GLY A 122 -5.12 -8.46 18.67
CA GLY A 122 -5.39 -7.38 19.63
C GLY A 122 -5.42 -6.02 18.93
N ARG A 123 -4.49 -5.12 19.29
CA ARG A 123 -4.36 -3.78 18.67
C ARG A 123 -3.26 -3.70 17.59
N LYS A 124 -2.53 -4.79 17.36
CA LYS A 124 -1.43 -4.83 16.40
C LYS A 124 -1.93 -5.37 15.06
N LEU A 125 -1.59 -4.67 13.98
CA LEU A 125 -1.74 -5.16 12.62
C LEU A 125 -0.56 -6.11 12.34
N VAL A 126 -0.85 -7.33 11.89
CA VAL A 126 0.12 -8.40 11.77
C VAL A 126 -0.02 -9.10 10.42
N LEU A 127 1.10 -9.45 9.80
CA LEU A 127 1.17 -10.33 8.65
C LEU A 127 1.98 -11.58 9.01
N ASN A 128 1.45 -12.75 8.71
CA ASN A 128 2.08 -14.04 8.99
C ASN A 128 2.49 -14.72 7.69
N TYR A 129 3.76 -15.13 7.62
CA TYR A 129 4.28 -16.00 6.58
C TYR A 129 4.61 -17.36 7.17
N THR A 130 4.27 -18.41 6.43
CA THR A 130 4.39 -19.82 6.84
C THR A 130 5.05 -20.63 5.73
N ASN A 131 5.28 -21.93 5.94
CA ASN A 131 5.83 -22.84 4.92
C ASN A 131 7.22 -22.44 4.40
N GLY A 132 8.06 -21.85 5.27
CA GLY A 132 9.46 -21.60 4.95
C GLY A 132 10.28 -22.89 4.87
N SER A 133 11.59 -22.73 4.74
CA SER A 133 12.54 -23.85 4.78
C SER A 133 12.37 -24.66 6.07
N PRO A 134 12.69 -25.96 6.06
CA PRO A 134 12.71 -26.76 7.27
C PRO A 134 13.57 -26.10 8.35
N CYS A 135 13.13 -26.22 9.60
CA CYS A 135 13.94 -25.74 10.70
C CYS A 135 15.15 -26.65 10.87
N GLU A 136 16.24 -26.04 11.33
CA GLU A 136 17.40 -26.82 11.77
C GLU A 136 16.89 -27.67 12.93
N ASP A 137 17.09 -28.98 12.81
CA ASP A 137 16.80 -29.88 13.91
C ASP A 137 17.79 -29.48 15.00
N TYR A 138 17.36 -28.64 15.95
CA TYR A 138 18.06 -28.53 17.21
C TYR A 138 18.01 -29.95 17.75
N GLU A 139 19.15 -30.64 17.74
CA GLU A 139 19.23 -32.01 18.20
C GLU A 139 18.40 -32.15 19.45
N THR A 140 17.45 -33.07 19.40
CA THR A 140 16.92 -33.95 20.45
C THR A 140 17.62 -33.90 21.83
N ALA A 141 17.81 -32.73 22.42
CA ALA A 141 18.68 -32.52 23.58
C ALA A 141 17.93 -32.09 24.84
N SER A 142 16.59 -32.21 24.89
CA SER A 142 15.88 -32.01 26.17
C SER A 142 14.69 -32.90 26.41
N LEU A 143 14.09 -33.53 25.40
CA LEU A 143 13.06 -34.53 25.61
C LEU A 143 13.15 -35.59 24.52
N SER A 144 14.23 -36.38 24.52
CA SER A 144 14.04 -37.79 24.22
C SER A 144 12.89 -38.25 25.15
N PRO A 145 11.80 -38.86 24.64
CA PRO A 145 10.99 -39.69 25.51
C PRO A 145 11.99 -40.60 26.20
N ARG A 146 12.18 -40.44 27.51
CA ARG A 146 12.87 -41.45 28.29
C ARG A 146 12.14 -42.73 27.91
N GLY A 147 12.79 -43.59 27.13
CA GLY A 147 12.33 -44.95 26.97
C GLY A 147 12.08 -45.43 28.38
N ILE A 148 10.82 -45.71 28.69
CA ILE A 148 10.50 -46.50 29.86
C ILE A 148 11.20 -47.82 29.54
N PHE A 149 12.35 -48.02 30.16
CA PHE A 149 12.97 -49.33 30.23
C PHE A 149 11.99 -50.15 31.04
N ASP A 150 11.10 -50.86 30.33
CA ASP A 150 10.47 -52.04 30.89
C ASP A 150 11.60 -53.07 30.98
N ASP A 151 12.34 -53.00 32.10
CA ASP A 151 13.20 -54.08 32.58
C ASP A 151 12.24 -55.19 33.03
N ASP A 152 11.86 -56.07 32.11
CA ASP A 152 11.33 -57.39 32.44
C ASP A 152 12.33 -58.43 31.91
N ASP A 153 12.82 -59.19 32.89
CA ASP A 153 13.93 -60.13 32.88
C ASP A 153 13.79 -61.34 31.91
N ASP A 154 14.95 -61.93 31.63
CA ASP A 154 15.22 -63.34 31.34
C ASP A 154 14.62 -63.98 30.07
N ASP A 155 15.48 -64.26 29.09
CA ASP A 155 15.95 -65.64 28.87
C ASP A 155 17.04 -65.68 27.78
N ASP A 156 18.15 -66.30 28.14
CA ASP A 156 19.25 -66.66 27.25
C ASP A 156 18.75 -67.58 26.13
N ASP A 157 18.96 -67.20 24.87
CA ASP A 157 19.19 -68.17 23.79
C ASP A 157 20.10 -67.53 22.74
N GLU A 158 21.31 -68.09 22.63
CA GLU A 158 22.28 -67.82 21.59
C GLU A 158 21.74 -68.36 20.27
N ASP A 159 21.32 -67.48 19.37
CA ASP A 159 21.24 -67.78 17.94
C ASP A 159 21.81 -66.58 17.15
N GLU A 160 22.97 -66.82 16.52
CA GLU A 160 23.52 -66.00 15.44
C GLU A 160 22.53 -66.04 14.27
N ASP A 161 22.00 -64.89 13.83
CA ASP A 161 21.71 -64.50 12.44
C ASP A 161 20.61 -63.42 12.37
N ASP A 162 20.81 -62.43 11.47
CA ASP A 162 19.87 -61.42 10.95
C ASP A 162 19.70 -60.05 11.68
N ASP A 163 20.79 -59.29 11.79
CA ASP A 163 20.83 -57.89 12.29
C ASP A 163 20.29 -56.81 11.31
N ASP A 164 19.64 -57.16 10.20
CA ASP A 164 19.40 -56.20 9.09
C ASP A 164 17.99 -55.57 9.05
N HIS A 165 17.09 -55.89 9.98
CA HIS A 165 15.68 -55.44 9.89
C HIS A 165 15.23 -54.39 10.92
N LEU A 166 16.03 -54.09 11.95
CA LEU A 166 15.65 -53.12 12.99
C LEU A 166 15.92 -51.65 12.60
N ASN A 167 16.84 -51.41 11.66
CA ASN A 167 17.22 -50.07 11.20
C ASN A 167 16.19 -49.43 10.27
N LYS A 168 15.21 -50.21 9.77
CA LYS A 168 14.18 -49.74 8.84
C LYS A 168 12.99 -49.06 9.53
N TRP A 169 12.66 -49.47 10.75
CA TRP A 169 11.46 -48.95 11.43
C TRP A 169 11.71 -47.63 12.18
N LYS A 170 12.95 -47.36 12.61
CA LYS A 170 13.36 -46.05 13.18
C LYS A 170 13.29 -44.92 12.15
N SER A 171 13.58 -45.19 10.87
CA SER A 171 13.45 -44.21 9.78
C SER A 171 11.98 -43.83 9.47
N SER A 172 11.05 -44.75 9.71
CA SER A 172 9.63 -44.54 9.38
C SER A 172 8.87 -43.71 10.43
N TYR A 173 9.31 -43.71 11.69
CA TYR A 173 8.66 -42.95 12.76
C TYR A 173 9.16 -41.50 12.82
N ASP A 174 10.45 -41.26 12.52
CA ASP A 174 11.02 -39.91 12.41
C ASP A 174 10.57 -39.15 11.15
N SER A 175 10.10 -39.86 10.12
CA SER A 175 9.60 -39.26 8.87
C SER A 175 8.12 -38.85 8.92
N ALA A 176 7.39 -39.24 9.98
CA ALA A 176 5.99 -38.87 10.19
C ALA A 176 5.80 -37.75 11.23
N ALA A 177 6.86 -37.40 11.97
CA ALA A 177 6.92 -36.15 12.72
C ALA A 177 7.02 -35.01 11.70
N SER A 178 5.95 -34.23 11.55
CA SER A 178 5.91 -33.08 10.65
C SER A 178 7.10 -32.15 10.95
N LYS A 179 8.13 -32.19 10.09
CA LYS A 179 9.32 -31.37 10.24
C LYS A 179 8.90 -29.90 10.25
N ARG A 180 9.11 -29.24 11.39
CA ARG A 180 8.66 -27.86 11.58
C ARG A 180 9.33 -26.96 10.53
N THR A 181 8.55 -26.08 9.92
CA THR A 181 9.04 -25.14 8.90
C THR A 181 9.20 -23.74 9.49
N LYS A 182 10.14 -22.99 8.91
CA LYS A 182 10.41 -21.60 9.30
C LYS A 182 9.18 -20.74 9.02
N SER A 183 8.93 -19.78 9.91
CA SER A 183 7.77 -18.89 9.84
C SER A 183 8.15 -17.49 10.29
N THR A 184 7.44 -16.49 9.76
CA THR A 184 7.70 -15.08 10.04
C THR A 184 6.44 -14.38 10.50
N ILE A 185 6.57 -13.57 11.55
CA ILE A 185 5.54 -12.67 12.04
C ILE A 185 6.04 -11.24 11.86
N ILE A 186 5.31 -10.48 11.07
CA ILE A 186 5.59 -9.08 10.79
C ILE A 186 4.54 -8.26 11.51
N SER A 187 4.97 -7.45 12.47
CA SER A 187 4.10 -6.52 13.20
C SER A 187 4.24 -5.12 12.61
N PHE A 188 3.12 -4.49 12.28
CA PHE A 188 3.11 -3.14 11.74
C PHE A 188 2.81 -2.12 12.83
N LEU A 189 3.59 -1.05 12.84
CA LEU A 189 3.44 0.11 13.71
C LEU A 189 3.13 1.34 12.85
N CYS A 190 2.06 2.06 13.20
CA CYS A 190 1.75 3.35 12.59
C CYS A 190 2.87 4.34 12.91
N ASP A 191 3.46 4.88 11.87
CA ASP A 191 4.32 6.04 11.94
C ASP A 191 3.86 7.07 10.91
N ARG A 192 3.67 8.32 11.32
CA ARG A 192 3.14 9.38 10.46
C ARG A 192 4.23 10.22 9.80
N ASP A 193 5.50 9.95 10.06
CA ASP A 193 6.61 10.63 9.41
C ASP A 193 6.48 10.49 7.87
N PRO A 194 6.52 11.60 7.11
CA PRO A 194 6.46 11.55 5.64
C PRO A 194 7.53 10.66 4.99
N GLN A 195 8.68 10.43 5.64
CA GLN A 195 9.73 9.53 5.15
C GLN A 195 9.24 8.07 5.02
N TYR A 196 8.27 7.66 5.84
CA TYR A 196 7.71 6.30 5.81
C TYR A 196 6.44 6.16 4.96
N THR A 197 6.17 7.11 4.06
CA THR A 197 5.04 7.03 3.12
C THR A 197 5.24 5.88 2.15
N ASP A 198 6.35 5.91 1.41
CA ASP A 198 6.67 4.93 0.37
C ASP A 198 7.86 4.02 0.78
N HIS A 199 8.51 4.30 1.92
CA HIS A 199 9.68 3.58 2.41
C HIS A 199 9.46 3.13 3.87
N PRO A 200 8.84 1.97 4.12
CA PRO A 200 8.73 1.43 5.47
C PRO A 200 10.12 1.15 6.07
N GLN A 201 10.27 1.44 7.37
CA GLN A 201 11.45 1.02 8.12
C GLN A 201 11.20 -0.36 8.73
N ILE A 202 12.06 -1.32 8.37
CA ILE A 202 11.97 -2.69 8.84
C ILE A 202 13.06 -2.93 9.87
N SER A 203 12.67 -3.45 11.02
CA SER A 203 13.57 -3.83 12.11
C SER A 203 13.39 -5.31 12.41
N PHE A 204 14.49 -6.06 12.39
CA PHE A 204 14.51 -7.44 12.88
C PHE A 204 14.51 -7.41 14.41
N ILE A 205 13.53 -8.06 15.03
CA ILE A 205 13.41 -8.13 16.50
C ILE A 205 14.24 -9.28 17.04
N GLY A 206 14.17 -10.44 16.38
CA GLY A 206 14.86 -11.64 16.84
C GLY A 206 14.24 -12.94 16.37
N THR A 207 14.88 -14.03 16.77
CA THR A 207 14.40 -15.40 16.64
C THR A 207 14.72 -16.14 17.94
N THR A 208 13.82 -17.00 18.40
CA THR A 208 14.00 -17.76 19.66
C THR A 208 14.57 -19.16 19.43
N ASP A 209 14.28 -19.75 18.27
CA ASP A 209 14.54 -21.15 17.95
C ASP A 209 15.08 -21.33 16.52
N SER A 210 15.59 -20.24 15.91
CA SER A 210 16.01 -20.21 14.49
C SER A 210 14.93 -20.64 13.49
N CYS A 211 13.67 -20.67 13.94
CA CYS A 211 12.52 -21.24 13.24
C CYS A 211 11.35 -20.24 13.18
N SER A 212 11.17 -19.40 14.19
CA SER A 212 10.23 -18.28 14.17
C SER A 212 10.95 -16.94 14.18
N TYR A 213 10.63 -16.10 13.20
CA TYR A 213 11.25 -14.80 12.95
C TYR A 213 10.25 -13.68 13.21
N HIS A 214 10.70 -12.64 13.90
CA HIS A 214 9.85 -11.52 14.27
C HIS A 214 10.42 -10.22 13.70
N PHE A 215 9.58 -9.47 13.00
CA PHE A 215 9.91 -8.16 12.45
C PHE A 215 8.93 -7.10 12.96
N GLU A 216 9.43 -5.89 13.18
CA GLU A 216 8.62 -4.69 13.37
C GLU A 216 8.80 -3.76 12.17
N VAL A 217 7.69 -3.30 11.62
CA VAL A 217 7.67 -2.45 10.43
C VAL A 217 6.96 -1.15 10.75
N ARG A 218 7.69 -0.03 10.68
CA ARG A 218 7.13 1.32 10.82
C ARG A 218 6.72 1.85 9.46
N SER A 219 5.46 2.24 9.31
CA SER A 219 4.93 2.77 8.06
C SER A 219 3.69 3.64 8.26
N ARG A 220 3.49 4.59 7.35
CA ARG A 220 2.23 5.36 7.24
C ARG A 220 1.06 4.51 6.80
N ALA A 221 1.29 3.46 6.02
CA ALA A 221 0.27 2.50 5.59
C ALA A 221 -0.46 1.84 6.77
N ALA A 222 0.24 1.71 7.90
CA ALA A 222 -0.27 1.13 9.13
C ALA A 222 -1.08 2.11 10.00
N CYS A 223 -1.32 3.35 9.55
CA CYS A 223 -1.97 4.38 10.38
C CYS A 223 -3.50 4.42 10.35
N GLY A 224 -4.16 3.56 9.56
CA GLY A 224 -5.61 3.47 9.47
C GLY A 224 -6.23 4.74 8.87
N GLY A 225 -6.73 4.64 7.65
CA GLY A 225 -7.40 5.73 6.93
C GLY A 225 -8.91 5.52 6.81
N ALA A 226 -9.57 6.53 6.22
CA ALA A 226 -10.87 6.31 5.61
C ALA A 226 -10.68 5.46 4.34
N PRO A 227 -11.57 4.51 4.04
CA PRO A 227 -11.49 3.75 2.81
C PRO A 227 -11.52 4.70 1.61
N SER A 228 -10.59 4.54 0.68
CA SER A 228 -10.63 5.25 -0.58
C SER A 228 -11.86 4.78 -1.35
N GLN A 229 -12.87 5.64 -1.42
CA GLN A 229 -14.14 5.45 -2.13
C GLN A 229 -15.12 4.46 -1.46
N SER A 230 -15.88 4.96 -0.49
CA SER A 230 -17.24 4.44 -0.31
C SER A 230 -18.05 4.71 -1.59
N PRO A 231 -18.91 3.78 -2.06
CA PRO A 231 -19.72 3.95 -3.28
C PRO A 231 -20.68 5.15 -3.23
N SER A 232 -20.82 5.80 -2.07
CA SER A 232 -21.71 6.96 -1.85
C SER A 232 -20.98 8.31 -1.83
N SER A 233 -19.65 8.35 -1.98
CA SER A 233 -18.92 9.62 -2.02
C SER A 233 -18.70 10.03 -3.46
N LEU A 234 -19.51 10.99 -3.94
CA LEU A 234 -19.27 11.65 -5.22
C LEU A 234 -17.87 12.29 -5.16
N GLY A 235 -16.94 11.81 -6.00
CA GLY A 235 -15.63 12.45 -6.12
C GLY A 235 -15.76 13.92 -6.57
N PRO A 236 -14.68 14.72 -6.53
CA PRO A 236 -14.73 16.12 -6.95
C PRO A 236 -15.44 16.30 -8.31
N GLY A 237 -15.16 15.42 -9.28
CA GLY A 237 -15.85 15.39 -10.57
C GLY A 237 -17.36 15.12 -10.50
N GLY A 238 -17.80 14.19 -9.65
CA GLY A 238 -19.22 13.84 -9.49
C GLY A 238 -20.06 14.97 -8.91
N VAL A 239 -19.47 15.76 -8.00
CA VAL A 239 -20.13 16.96 -7.43
C VAL A 239 -20.35 18.02 -8.51
N PHE A 240 -19.40 18.22 -9.42
CA PHE A 240 -19.58 19.15 -10.54
C PHE A 240 -20.73 18.73 -11.46
N PHE A 241 -20.92 17.43 -11.72
CA PHE A 241 -22.04 16.96 -12.56
C PHE A 241 -23.41 17.18 -11.89
N VAL A 242 -23.53 16.90 -10.59
CA VAL A 242 -24.79 17.15 -9.86
C VAL A 242 -25.13 18.64 -9.81
N ILE A 243 -24.13 19.50 -9.61
CA ILE A 243 -24.33 20.95 -9.59
C ILE A 243 -24.71 21.48 -10.99
N LEU A 244 -24.05 21.00 -12.06
CA LEU A 244 -24.39 21.38 -13.43
C LEU A 244 -25.81 20.93 -13.81
N ASP A 245 -26.19 19.71 -13.45
CA ASP A 245 -27.54 19.19 -13.72
C ASP A 245 -28.61 20.00 -12.99
N ALA A 246 -28.39 20.32 -11.71
CA ALA A 246 -29.29 21.20 -10.95
C ALA A 246 -29.43 22.60 -11.61
N PHE A 247 -28.33 23.17 -12.12
CA PHE A 247 -28.36 24.45 -12.83
C PHE A 247 -29.17 24.38 -14.13
N ILE A 248 -29.03 23.30 -14.90
CA ILE A 248 -29.80 23.07 -16.14
C ILE A 248 -31.29 22.93 -15.82
N ILE A 249 -31.63 22.19 -14.77
CA ILE A 249 -33.03 22.00 -14.33
C ILE A 249 -33.64 23.35 -13.92
N ILE A 250 -32.96 24.13 -13.08
CA ILE A 250 -33.45 25.43 -12.58
C ILE A 250 -33.64 26.42 -13.74
N THR A 251 -32.66 26.53 -14.65
CA THR A 251 -32.72 27.45 -15.79
C THR A 251 -33.78 27.04 -16.81
N SER A 252 -33.96 25.74 -17.05
CA SER A 252 -35.02 25.20 -17.91
C SER A 252 -36.42 25.43 -17.32
N SER A 253 -36.60 25.21 -16.01
CA SER A 253 -37.87 25.50 -15.31
C SER A 253 -38.20 26.99 -15.29
N LEU A 254 -37.21 27.86 -15.09
CA LEU A 254 -37.41 29.31 -15.14
C LEU A 254 -37.79 29.80 -16.55
N ALA A 255 -37.17 29.23 -17.59
CA ALA A 255 -37.52 29.49 -18.99
C ALA A 255 -38.92 28.97 -19.36
N HIS A 256 -39.39 27.88 -18.74
CA HIS A 256 -40.76 27.39 -18.92
C HIS A 256 -41.80 28.28 -18.22
N THR A 257 -41.47 28.88 -17.06
CA THR A 257 -42.38 29.81 -16.36
C THR A 257 -42.47 31.20 -17.00
N LEU A 258 -41.47 31.61 -17.78
CA LEU A 258 -41.44 32.90 -18.50
C LEU A 258 -41.91 32.80 -19.97
N ARG A 259 -42.51 31.67 -20.37
CA ARG A 259 -43.14 31.54 -21.69
C ARG A 259 -44.47 32.30 -21.72
N ILE A 260 -44.39 33.62 -21.85
CA ILE A 260 -45.51 34.46 -22.28
C ILE A 260 -45.95 33.94 -23.65
N PRO A 261 -47.23 33.63 -23.88
CA PRO A 261 -47.70 33.30 -25.21
C PRO A 261 -47.65 34.59 -26.04
N THR A 262 -46.56 34.81 -26.78
CA THR A 262 -46.56 35.78 -27.87
C THR A 262 -47.41 35.19 -28.98
N GLY A 263 -48.71 35.46 -28.91
CA GLY A 263 -49.56 35.41 -30.07
C GLY A 263 -48.96 36.33 -31.14
N THR A 264 -48.82 35.79 -32.34
CA THR A 264 -48.61 36.50 -33.61
C THR A 264 -47.35 37.35 -33.77
N GLY A 265 -46.41 36.86 -34.57
CA GLY A 265 -45.66 37.71 -35.50
C GLY A 265 -44.16 37.50 -35.55
N SER A 266 -43.68 37.04 -36.71
CA SER A 266 -42.30 37.03 -37.20
C SER A 266 -41.30 36.05 -36.57
N GLY A 267 -40.92 35.05 -37.35
CA GLY A 267 -39.85 34.12 -37.03
C GLY A 267 -38.48 34.80 -37.06
N PHE A 268 -37.68 34.53 -36.03
CA PHE A 268 -36.24 34.77 -36.04
C PHE A 268 -35.52 33.44 -36.12
N SER A 269 -35.05 33.12 -37.33
CA SER A 269 -34.18 32.00 -37.62
C SER A 269 -32.78 32.26 -37.06
N PHE A 270 -32.28 31.37 -36.21
CA PHE A 270 -30.89 31.36 -35.71
C PHE A 270 -29.85 30.91 -36.76
N ASN A 271 -30.26 30.74 -38.02
CA ASN A 271 -29.39 30.29 -39.13
C ASN A 271 -28.57 31.44 -39.75
N ARG A 272 -27.81 32.17 -38.93
CA ARG A 272 -26.71 33.01 -39.40
C ARG A 272 -25.56 33.00 -38.40
N ALA A 273 -24.94 31.84 -38.20
CA ALA A 273 -23.61 31.78 -37.58
C ALA A 273 -22.75 30.55 -37.98
N PHE A 274 -23.23 29.67 -38.87
CA PHE A 274 -22.44 28.55 -39.38
C PHE A 274 -22.48 28.50 -40.91
N ASN A 275 -21.69 29.36 -41.55
CA ASN A 275 -20.97 29.10 -42.81
C ASN A 275 -20.49 30.40 -43.44
N ASN A 276 -19.23 30.77 -43.19
CA ASN A 276 -18.36 31.09 -44.31
C ASN A 276 -16.88 30.91 -43.93
N SER A 277 -16.33 29.79 -44.37
CA SER A 277 -15.03 29.66 -45.04
C SER A 277 -13.76 30.05 -44.28
N GLY A 278 -13.14 29.02 -43.71
CA GLY A 278 -11.89 28.47 -44.28
C GLY A 278 -10.72 29.43 -44.40
N GLY A 279 -9.90 29.47 -43.34
CA GLY A 279 -8.52 29.97 -43.43
C GLY A 279 -7.64 28.99 -44.21
N GLY A 280 -6.99 29.49 -45.25
CA GLY A 280 -5.97 28.81 -46.04
C GLY A 280 -4.85 29.78 -46.43
N TYR A 281 -3.65 29.48 -45.94
CA TYR A 281 -2.29 29.79 -46.41
C TYR A 281 -2.05 30.91 -47.46
N HIS A 282 -1.08 31.80 -47.21
CA HIS A 282 0.10 32.01 -48.09
C HIS A 282 1.17 32.94 -47.46
N ARG A 283 2.40 32.73 -47.96
CA ARG A 283 3.72 33.13 -47.47
C ARG A 283 4.25 34.45 -48.06
N VAL A 284 5.20 35.04 -47.31
CA VAL A 284 6.50 35.64 -47.69
C VAL A 284 6.52 36.72 -48.79
N GLY A 285 7.10 37.88 -48.45
CA GLY A 285 7.59 38.86 -49.42
C GLY A 285 8.30 40.02 -48.72
N ASP A 286 9.58 40.15 -49.02
CA ASP A 286 10.57 41.11 -48.53
C ASP A 286 10.24 42.60 -48.79
N ASP A 287 11.11 43.42 -48.17
CA ASP A 287 11.58 44.74 -48.59
C ASP A 287 10.93 46.02 -48.03
N SER A 288 11.71 46.63 -47.12
CA SER A 288 12.34 47.95 -47.29
C SER A 288 11.45 49.20 -47.46
N ALA A 289 11.31 49.97 -46.37
CA ALA A 289 11.33 51.45 -46.28
C ALA A 289 10.74 51.82 -44.89
N GLY A 290 11.38 52.56 -43.98
CA GLY A 290 12.24 53.73 -44.15
C GLY A 290 11.43 54.98 -43.80
N HIS A 291 11.59 55.51 -42.57
CA HIS A 291 11.53 56.93 -42.12
C HIS A 291 11.15 56.99 -40.61
N VAL A 292 12.01 57.42 -39.69
CA VAL A 292 12.62 58.75 -39.41
C VAL A 292 11.72 59.67 -38.58
N GLY A 293 12.26 60.06 -37.42
CA GLY A 293 11.91 61.26 -36.62
C GLY A 293 10.99 60.95 -35.43
N GLY A 294 11.32 61.23 -34.18
CA GLY A 294 12.37 62.06 -33.58
C GLY A 294 11.77 62.90 -32.44
N ARG A 295 12.62 63.21 -31.45
CA ARG A 295 12.52 64.34 -30.47
C ARG A 295 11.67 64.12 -29.20
N THR A 296 12.34 63.91 -28.04
CA THR A 296 12.77 64.90 -26.99
C THR A 296 11.61 65.30 -26.06
N GLY A 297 11.73 65.35 -24.73
CA GLY A 297 12.87 65.25 -23.82
C GLY A 297 12.39 65.31 -22.36
N GLU A 298 13.36 65.31 -21.44
CA GLU A 298 13.39 65.87 -20.07
C GLU A 298 12.23 65.54 -19.10
N GLY A 299 12.42 65.11 -17.85
CA GLY A 299 13.59 65.04 -16.97
C GLY A 299 13.09 65.12 -15.52
N GLY A 300 13.75 64.41 -14.60
CA GLY A 300 13.86 64.85 -13.20
C GLY A 300 13.15 64.04 -12.08
N ARG A 301 13.98 63.27 -11.36
CA ARG A 301 14.14 63.19 -9.88
C ARG A 301 12.89 63.09 -8.98
N ALA A 302 12.82 62.02 -8.18
CA ALA A 302 13.00 62.10 -6.71
C ALA A 302 13.04 60.70 -6.08
N ALA A 303 14.05 60.47 -5.26
CA ALA A 303 14.10 59.41 -4.25
C ALA A 303 13.48 59.94 -2.95
N SER A 304 12.76 59.09 -2.21
CA SER A 304 12.98 58.78 -0.77
C SER A 304 11.71 58.26 -0.06
N VAL A 305 11.99 57.39 0.93
CA VAL A 305 11.21 57.04 2.13
C VAL A 305 10.08 55.98 2.03
N GLY A 306 10.46 54.73 2.32
CA GLY A 306 10.18 54.09 3.63
C GLY A 306 8.78 53.57 3.97
N ARG A 307 8.60 52.24 3.90
CA ARG A 307 7.85 51.34 4.83
C ARG A 307 7.87 49.94 4.19
N GLY A 308 8.24 48.81 4.81
CA GLY A 308 8.43 48.46 6.21
C GLY A 308 7.73 47.11 6.47
N GLY A 309 8.51 46.05 6.70
CA GLY A 309 8.10 44.76 7.31
C GLY A 309 7.59 43.68 6.34
N ARG A 310 7.94 42.40 6.42
CA ARG A 310 8.67 41.60 7.43
C ARG A 310 9.28 40.39 6.70
N GLY A 311 10.61 40.26 6.72
CA GLY A 311 11.27 38.96 6.56
C GLY A 311 11.19 38.24 7.89
N ARG A 312 10.90 36.94 7.86
CA ARG A 312 11.07 36.03 8.99
C ARG A 312 12.36 35.28 8.74
N ASP A 313 13.35 35.57 9.58
CA ASP A 313 14.59 34.81 9.74
C ASP A 313 14.25 33.36 10.11
N GLN A 314 14.83 32.42 9.37
CA GLN A 314 14.78 30.97 9.64
C GLN A 314 15.96 30.50 10.50
N ASP A 315 16.81 31.42 10.98
CA ASP A 315 18.08 31.08 11.65
C ASP A 315 18.04 31.27 13.18
N GLU A 316 16.86 31.51 13.77
CA GLU A 316 16.69 31.67 15.24
C GLU A 316 16.16 30.40 15.95
N GLU A 317 15.70 29.36 15.25
CA GLU A 317 15.23 28.12 15.90
C GLU A 317 16.35 27.14 16.29
N ASN A 318 17.58 27.30 15.78
CA ASN A 318 18.73 26.45 16.12
C ASN A 318 19.48 26.89 17.40
N ARG A 319 18.94 27.83 18.19
CA ARG A 319 19.60 28.34 19.41
C ARG A 319 19.12 27.71 20.72
N LEU A 320 18.23 26.72 20.69
CA LEU A 320 17.68 26.09 21.92
C LEU A 320 18.02 24.59 22.09
N ILE A 321 18.98 24.03 21.34
CA ILE A 321 19.37 22.60 21.45
C ILE A 321 20.82 22.39 21.91
N ASP A 322 21.53 23.43 22.38
CA ASP A 322 22.92 23.30 22.87
C ASP A 322 23.09 23.58 24.38
N GLN A 323 22.04 23.44 25.22
CA GLN A 323 22.13 23.71 26.67
C GLN A 323 21.64 22.57 27.58
N LEU A 324 21.57 21.31 27.11
CA LEU A 324 21.13 20.19 27.95
C LEU A 324 22.14 19.03 28.09
N ASP A 325 23.35 19.16 27.55
CA ASP A 325 24.39 18.11 27.61
C ASP A 325 25.52 18.39 28.63
N GLU A 326 25.34 19.31 29.58
CA GLU A 326 26.34 19.59 30.64
C GLU A 326 25.77 19.39 32.06
N GLU A 327 25.36 18.16 32.44
CA GLU A 327 25.24 17.80 33.88
C GLU A 327 25.14 16.28 34.12
N TRP A 328 26.09 15.44 33.68
CA TRP A 328 26.23 14.06 34.20
C TRP A 328 27.67 13.53 34.22
N ASP A 329 28.67 14.38 34.41
CA ASP A 329 30.03 13.96 34.79
C ASP A 329 30.40 14.59 36.15
N ASP A 330 29.98 13.93 37.22
CA ASP A 330 30.64 13.86 38.55
C ASP A 330 30.09 12.66 39.36
#